data_AF-A0A0R3UFA6-F1
#
_entry.id   AF-A0A0R3UFA6-F1
#
_cell.length_a   1.000
_cell.length_b   1.000
_cell.length_c   1.000
_cell.angle_alpha   90.00
_cell.angle_beta   90.00
_cell.angle_gamma   90.00
#
_symmetry.space_group_name_H-M   'P 1'
#
loop_
_entity.id
_entity.type
_entity.pdbx_description
1 polymer ?
#
loop_
_entity_poly.entity_id
_entity_poly.type
_entity_poly.pdbx_seq_one_letter_code
_entity_poly.pdbx_strand_id
1 'polypeptide(L)'
;MSRDRRSKVPTSGPRDKYLHFHDRVGLVCPPPSMERVRVNHSYERPRIIVAVSLDESLIYGAMKLSGGARLIGTTAVKPLARSVFQVISPEVCPKECKVTYGAPVQFLLATEELSDKPLYMASDSLMSTKGVQQKSGHRGVFLSADRCNYNTHWVFQHVDPQIRLEFEGQPVPVNTPVIIRHCKTNSALAIEHKKSWGLLDFEYEVSSCNHLDGHRAENDTNQICVCTNLDVCESLSDVKSDAEKLLKTMST
;
A
#
# COMPACT_ATOMS: atom_id res chain seq x y z
N MET A 1 -10.95 -24.11 -29.85
CA MET A 1 -11.19 -22.67 -29.64
C MET A 1 -12.28 -22.52 -28.59
N SER A 2 -11.92 -22.38 -27.31
CA SER A 2 -12.89 -22.12 -26.23
C SER A 2 -12.54 -20.78 -25.60
N ARG A 3 -13.52 -19.89 -25.57
CA ARG A 3 -13.40 -18.46 -25.25
C ARG A 3 -13.22 -18.26 -23.74
N ASP A 4 -12.14 -17.58 -23.40
CA ASP A 4 -11.80 -17.02 -22.09
C ASP A 4 -12.96 -16.13 -21.58
N ARG A 5 -13.69 -16.60 -20.54
CA ARG A 5 -14.72 -15.80 -19.85
C ARG A 5 -14.02 -14.91 -18.83
N ARG A 6 -13.50 -13.77 -19.28
CA ARG A 6 -13.13 -12.66 -18.39
C ARG A 6 -14.42 -12.10 -17.79
N SER A 7 -14.65 -12.32 -16.50
CA SER A 7 -15.68 -11.63 -15.74
C SER A 7 -15.27 -10.15 -15.62
N LYS A 8 -15.78 -9.31 -16.53
CA LYS A 8 -15.77 -7.86 -16.31
C LYS A 8 -16.64 -7.58 -15.08
N VAL A 9 -15.99 -7.18 -13.98
CA VAL A 9 -16.66 -6.57 -12.84
C VAL A 9 -17.37 -5.31 -13.35
N PRO A 10 -18.67 -5.09 -13.04
CA PRO A 10 -19.40 -3.93 -13.52
C PRO A 10 -18.75 -2.67 -12.95
N THR A 11 -18.30 -1.76 -13.81
CA THR A 11 -17.82 -0.43 -13.39
C THR A 11 -19.00 0.52 -13.35
N SER A 12 -19.33 0.99 -12.15
CA SER A 12 -20.41 1.93 -11.87
C SER A 12 -20.06 3.32 -12.42
N GLY A 13 -20.88 3.81 -13.36
CA GLY A 13 -21.04 5.24 -13.68
C GLY A 13 -19.80 6.04 -14.12
N PRO A 14 -19.95 7.34 -14.42
CA PRO A 14 -18.82 8.24 -14.59
C PRO A 14 -18.02 8.29 -13.28
N ARG A 15 -16.77 7.83 -13.34
CA ARG A 15 -15.84 7.68 -12.22
C ARG A 15 -15.85 8.93 -11.33
N ASP A 16 -16.28 8.79 -10.08
CA ASP A 16 -16.22 9.87 -9.11
C ASP A 16 -14.75 10.28 -8.90
N LYS A 17 -14.50 11.58 -8.80
CA LYS A 17 -13.15 12.16 -8.64
C LYS A 17 -12.60 11.96 -7.23
N TYR A 18 -13.42 11.43 -6.33
CA TYR A 18 -13.15 11.27 -4.92
C TYR A 18 -13.20 9.80 -4.50
N LEU A 19 -12.44 9.50 -3.45
CA LEU A 19 -12.33 8.18 -2.87
C LEU A 19 -13.58 7.87 -2.03
N HIS A 20 -14.12 6.66 -2.17
CA HIS A 20 -15.23 6.15 -1.36
C HIS A 20 -14.77 5.00 -0.47
N PHE A 21 -15.48 4.80 0.64
CA PHE A 21 -15.34 3.57 1.38
C PHE A 21 -15.77 2.37 0.51
N HIS A 22 -15.10 1.25 0.71
CA HIS A 22 -15.18 0.02 -0.08
C HIS A 22 -14.56 0.08 -1.48
N ASP A 23 -13.97 1.20 -1.89
CA ASP A 23 -13.17 1.26 -3.11
C ASP A 23 -11.94 0.35 -3.01
N ARG A 24 -11.66 -0.34 -4.11
CA ARG A 24 -10.42 -1.11 -4.30
C ARG A 24 -9.35 -0.19 -4.88
N VAL A 25 -8.25 -0.09 -4.17
CA VAL A 25 -7.19 0.89 -4.41
C VAL A 25 -5.81 0.25 -4.45
N GLY A 26 -4.95 0.83 -5.29
CA GLY A 26 -3.51 0.64 -5.26
C GLY A 26 -2.88 1.84 -4.61
N LEU A 27 -1.91 1.61 -3.73
CA LEU A 27 -1.14 2.68 -3.09
C LEU A 27 0.17 2.84 -3.84
N VAL A 28 0.32 3.97 -4.53
CA VAL A 28 1.43 4.19 -5.46
C VAL A 28 2.25 5.39 -5.02
N CYS A 29 3.54 5.19 -4.78
CA CYS A 29 4.48 6.29 -4.62
C CYS A 29 4.97 6.75 -6.00
N PRO A 30 4.62 7.98 -6.45
CA PRO A 30 5.05 8.49 -7.74
C PRO A 30 6.56 8.76 -7.73
N PRO A 31 7.27 8.68 -8.87
CA PRO A 31 8.69 9.01 -8.92
C PRO A 31 8.92 10.47 -8.47
N PRO A 32 10.08 10.79 -7.88
CA PRO A 32 10.40 12.15 -7.49
C PRO A 32 10.46 13.06 -8.72
N SER A 33 10.18 14.35 -8.53
CA SER A 33 10.42 15.35 -9.58
C SER A 33 11.90 15.41 -9.94
N MET A 34 12.21 15.54 -11.22
CA MET A 34 13.59 15.64 -11.72
C MET A 34 14.39 16.74 -11.04
N GLU A 35 13.77 17.86 -10.69
CA GLU A 35 14.45 18.98 -10.03
C GLU A 35 15.00 18.58 -8.66
N ARG A 36 14.18 17.91 -7.83
CA ARG A 36 14.61 17.41 -6.50
C ARG A 36 15.75 16.41 -6.60
N VAL A 37 15.76 15.59 -7.65
CA VAL A 37 16.86 14.64 -7.90
C VAL A 37 18.14 15.38 -8.27
N ARG A 38 18.07 16.38 -9.16
CA ARG A 38 19.22 17.19 -9.59
C ARG A 38 19.90 17.92 -8.43
N VAL A 39 19.12 18.41 -7.46
CA VAL A 39 19.64 19.11 -6.29
C VAL A 39 19.92 18.19 -5.09
N ASN A 40 19.92 16.86 -5.28
CA ASN A 40 20.15 15.85 -4.23
C ASN A 40 19.19 15.94 -3.03
N HIS A 41 17.98 16.46 -3.22
CA HIS A 41 16.91 16.47 -2.21
C HIS A 41 16.03 15.21 -2.22
N SER A 42 16.17 14.38 -3.26
CA SER A 42 15.49 13.09 -3.40
C SER A 42 16.39 12.12 -4.16
N TYR A 43 16.39 10.84 -3.79
CA TYR A 43 17.06 9.82 -4.60
C TYR A 43 16.20 9.44 -5.80
N GLU A 44 16.85 9.19 -6.94
CA GLU A 44 16.16 8.64 -8.11
C GLU A 44 15.52 7.30 -7.78
N ARG A 45 14.23 7.17 -8.11
CA ARG A 45 13.46 5.93 -7.93
C ARG A 45 12.33 5.88 -8.95
N PRO A 46 11.97 4.68 -9.43
CA PRO A 46 10.82 4.53 -10.31
C PRO A 46 9.51 4.75 -9.54
N ARG A 47 8.39 4.65 -10.25
CA ARG A 47 7.07 4.50 -9.64
C ARG A 47 7.04 3.20 -8.85
N ILE A 48 6.63 3.25 -7.58
CA ILE A 48 6.54 2.09 -6.69
C ILE A 48 5.10 1.86 -6.27
N ILE A 49 4.64 0.61 -6.31
CA ILE A 49 3.35 0.20 -5.75
C ILE A 49 3.57 -0.58 -4.45
N VAL A 50 2.77 -0.29 -3.43
CA VAL A 50 2.78 -1.04 -2.17
C VAL A 50 2.10 -2.39 -2.40
N ALA A 51 2.76 -3.45 -1.96
CA ALA A 51 2.30 -4.82 -2.10
C ALA A 51 2.68 -5.64 -0.86
N VAL A 52 2.03 -6.77 -0.68
CA VAL A 52 2.44 -7.75 0.32
C VAL A 52 3.68 -8.51 -0.16
N SER A 53 4.68 -8.63 0.71
CA SER A 53 5.86 -9.45 0.43
C SER A 53 5.46 -10.91 0.33
N LEU A 54 6.01 -11.62 -0.65
CA LEU A 54 5.85 -13.05 -0.78
C LEU A 54 7.09 -13.72 -0.21
N ASP A 55 6.89 -14.64 0.71
CA ASP A 55 7.93 -15.50 1.23
C ASP A 55 7.98 -16.83 0.47
N GLU A 56 9.14 -17.49 0.45
CA GLU A 56 9.36 -18.77 -0.23
C GLU A 56 8.40 -19.86 0.28
N SER A 57 8.03 -19.79 1.56
CA SER A 57 7.06 -20.69 2.19
C SER A 57 5.68 -20.67 1.52
N LEU A 58 5.29 -19.57 0.86
CA LEU A 58 4.00 -19.43 0.18
C LEU A 58 3.96 -20.09 -1.21
N ILE A 59 5.12 -20.41 -1.78
CA ILE A 59 5.23 -20.97 -3.13
C ILE A 59 5.03 -22.48 -3.09
N TYR A 60 5.69 -23.15 -2.13
CA TYR A 60 5.63 -24.59 -1.96
C TYR A 60 4.36 -25.05 -1.21
N GLY A 61 3.63 -24.13 -0.59
CA GLY A 61 2.37 -24.36 0.12
C GLY A 61 1.11 -23.94 -0.66
N ALA A 62 -0.03 -24.03 0.03
CA ALA A 62 -1.22 -23.25 -0.33
C ALA A 62 -0.90 -21.80 0.02
N MET A 63 -0.81 -20.92 -0.98
CA MET A 63 -0.36 -19.51 -0.90
C MET A 63 -1.28 -18.65 0.01
N LYS A 64 -1.26 -18.93 1.31
CA LYS A 64 -2.12 -18.32 2.32
C LYS A 64 -1.27 -17.49 3.28
N LEU A 65 -1.50 -16.20 3.24
CA LEU A 65 -0.92 -15.22 4.16
C LEU A 65 -1.54 -15.38 5.54
N SER A 66 -0.69 -15.37 6.54
CA SER A 66 -1.07 -15.21 7.95
C SER A 66 -0.80 -13.76 8.41
N GLY A 67 -1.33 -13.41 9.59
CA GLY A 67 -0.98 -12.15 10.23
C GLY A 67 0.52 -12.06 10.49
N GLY A 68 1.10 -10.88 10.24
CA GLY A 68 2.53 -10.59 10.32
C GLY A 68 3.21 -10.41 8.96
N ALA A 69 2.53 -10.71 7.84
CA ALA A 69 3.10 -10.53 6.50
C ALA A 69 3.50 -9.07 6.26
N ARG A 70 4.74 -8.84 5.85
CA ARG A 70 5.31 -7.51 5.64
C ARG A 70 4.78 -6.87 4.34
N LEU A 71 4.63 -5.55 4.34
CA LEU A 71 4.44 -4.78 3.12
C LEU A 71 5.78 -4.33 2.53
N ILE A 72 5.85 -4.35 1.20
CA ILE A 72 7.01 -3.95 0.40
C ILE A 72 6.55 -3.05 -0.74
N GLY A 73 7.48 -2.33 -1.35
CA GLY A 73 7.28 -1.59 -2.58
C GLY A 73 7.84 -2.39 -3.74
N THR A 74 7.08 -2.56 -4.81
CA THR A 74 7.54 -3.25 -6.03
C THR A 74 7.46 -2.31 -7.23
N THR A 75 8.27 -2.58 -8.25
CA THR A 75 8.26 -1.84 -9.52
C THR A 75 7.23 -2.38 -10.51
N ALA A 76 6.43 -3.36 -10.09
CA ALA A 76 5.42 -3.99 -10.92
C ALA A 76 4.54 -2.95 -11.63
N VAL A 77 4.52 -3.03 -12.96
CA VAL A 77 3.82 -2.08 -13.83
C VAL A 77 2.30 -2.25 -13.75
N LYS A 78 1.83 -3.45 -13.36
CA LYS A 78 0.41 -3.78 -13.23
C LYS A 78 0.03 -4.08 -11.77
N PRO A 79 -1.17 -3.67 -11.32
CA PRO A 79 -1.69 -4.06 -10.03
C PRO A 79 -1.86 -5.57 -9.97
N LEU A 80 -1.17 -6.20 -9.02
CA LEU A 80 -1.28 -7.61 -8.69
C LEU A 80 -2.25 -7.79 -7.52
N ALA A 81 -2.82 -8.99 -7.37
CA ALA A 81 -3.72 -9.32 -6.27
C ALA A 81 -3.15 -8.91 -4.88
N ARG A 82 -1.84 -9.11 -4.67
CA ARG A 82 -1.11 -8.71 -3.44
C ARG A 82 -0.91 -7.20 -3.25
N SER A 83 -1.32 -6.36 -4.19
CA SER A 83 -1.13 -4.90 -4.19
C SER A 83 -2.43 -4.11 -4.20
N VAL A 84 -3.57 -4.80 -4.09
CA VAL A 84 -4.90 -4.19 -4.05
C VAL A 84 -5.43 -4.22 -2.63
N PHE A 85 -5.79 -3.05 -2.13
CA PHE A 85 -6.39 -2.86 -0.83
C PHE A 85 -7.82 -2.34 -0.99
N GLN A 86 -8.71 -2.69 -0.08
CA GLN A 86 -10.01 -2.08 0.05
C GLN A 86 -9.97 -1.07 1.20
N VAL A 87 -10.39 0.16 0.93
CA VAL A 87 -10.50 1.18 1.98
C VAL A 87 -11.77 0.92 2.77
N ILE A 88 -11.68 0.75 4.08
CA ILE A 88 -12.84 0.53 4.93
C ILE A 88 -12.88 1.53 6.07
N SER A 89 -14.09 1.78 6.57
CA SER A 89 -14.28 2.56 7.78
C SER A 89 -14.10 1.65 9.01
N PRO A 90 -13.37 2.10 10.05
CA PRO A 90 -13.36 1.43 11.35
C PRO A 90 -14.75 1.37 11.98
N GLU A 91 -15.56 2.40 11.73
CA GLU A 91 -16.93 2.55 12.19
C GLU A 91 -17.94 2.19 11.09
N VAL A 92 -19.21 2.03 11.44
CA VAL A 92 -20.27 1.73 10.47
C VAL A 92 -20.57 2.99 9.64
N CYS A 93 -20.22 2.99 8.35
CA CYS A 93 -20.60 4.03 7.39
C CYS A 93 -21.47 3.43 6.27
N PRO A 94 -22.44 4.18 5.74
CA PRO A 94 -23.08 3.87 4.46
C PRO A 94 -22.08 3.58 3.33
N LYS A 95 -22.47 2.71 2.39
CA LYS A 95 -21.59 2.30 1.27
C LYS A 95 -21.20 3.43 0.31
N GLU A 96 -21.97 4.51 0.28
CA GLU A 96 -21.69 5.67 -0.59
C GLU A 96 -20.96 6.81 0.15
N CYS A 97 -20.48 6.56 1.36
CA CYS A 97 -19.68 7.53 2.10
C CYS A 97 -18.36 7.83 1.36
N LYS A 98 -18.11 9.11 1.12
CA LYS A 98 -16.80 9.60 0.69
C LYS A 98 -15.81 9.52 1.85
N VAL A 99 -14.58 9.15 1.54
CA VAL A 99 -13.47 9.27 2.47
C VAL A 99 -13.06 10.72 2.53
N THR A 100 -12.91 11.27 3.73
CA THR A 100 -12.52 12.65 3.96
C THR A 100 -11.16 12.75 4.65
N TYR A 101 -10.47 13.87 4.47
CA TYR A 101 -9.25 14.14 5.22
C TYR A 101 -9.54 14.19 6.72
N GLY A 102 -8.65 13.61 7.53
CA GLY A 102 -8.81 13.51 8.99
C GLY A 102 -9.71 12.38 9.48
N ALA A 103 -10.56 11.80 8.63
CA ALA A 103 -11.38 10.64 9.01
C ALA A 103 -10.54 9.36 9.08
N PRO A 104 -10.68 8.54 10.15
CA PRO A 104 -9.92 7.31 10.28
C PRO A 104 -10.41 6.25 9.27
N VAL A 105 -9.44 5.53 8.70
CA VAL A 105 -9.65 4.45 7.72
C VAL A 105 -8.81 3.24 8.10
N GLN A 106 -9.17 2.08 7.54
CA GLN A 106 -8.31 0.89 7.55
C GLN A 106 -8.15 0.40 6.10
N PHE A 107 -7.00 -0.19 5.78
CA PHE A 107 -6.76 -0.83 4.49
C PHE A 107 -6.84 -2.34 4.65
N LEU A 108 -7.86 -2.95 4.09
CA LEU A 108 -8.04 -4.41 4.04
C LEU A 108 -7.39 -4.96 2.77
N LEU A 109 -6.63 -6.04 2.83
CA LEU A 109 -6.19 -6.73 1.62
C LEU A 109 -7.42 -7.22 0.84
N ALA A 110 -7.58 -6.78 -0.41
CA ALA A 110 -8.82 -6.98 -1.16
C ALA A 110 -8.97 -8.40 -1.74
N THR A 111 -7.87 -9.14 -1.85
CA THR A 111 -7.84 -10.49 -2.39
C THR A 111 -8.06 -11.50 -1.27
N GLU A 112 -9.29 -11.98 -1.16
CA GLU A 112 -9.69 -12.97 -0.15
C GLU A 112 -8.99 -14.32 -0.37
N GLU A 113 -8.62 -14.64 -1.60
CA GLU A 113 -7.95 -15.91 -1.92
C GLU A 113 -6.52 -15.99 -1.34
N LEU A 114 -5.93 -14.86 -0.95
CA LEU A 114 -4.62 -14.79 -0.31
C LEU A 114 -4.66 -15.05 1.20
N SER A 115 -5.82 -15.07 1.87
CA SER A 115 -5.89 -15.35 3.30
C SER A 115 -7.26 -15.86 3.76
N ASP A 116 -7.27 -16.81 4.69
CA ASP A 116 -8.51 -17.29 5.32
C ASP A 116 -9.17 -16.27 6.26
N LYS A 117 -8.43 -15.22 6.64
CA LYS A 117 -8.89 -14.17 7.54
C LYS A 117 -8.71 -12.80 6.88
N PRO A 118 -9.56 -11.81 7.19
CA PRO A 118 -9.34 -10.45 6.73
C PRO A 118 -8.03 -9.91 7.31
N LEU A 119 -7.18 -9.36 6.44
CA LEU A 119 -5.87 -8.84 6.80
C LEU A 119 -5.81 -7.32 6.58
N TYR A 120 -5.52 -6.58 7.65
CA TYR A 120 -5.49 -5.13 7.67
C TYR A 120 -4.07 -4.59 7.73
N MET A 121 -3.79 -3.52 6.99
CA MET A 121 -2.52 -2.80 7.09
C MET A 121 -2.35 -2.22 8.49
N ALA A 122 -1.24 -2.56 9.14
CA ALA A 122 -0.91 -2.16 10.48
C ALA A 122 0.54 -1.68 10.61
N SER A 123 0.79 -0.85 11.62
CA SER A 123 2.14 -0.54 12.08
C SER A 123 2.20 -0.63 13.60
N ASP A 124 3.29 -1.20 14.14
CA ASP A 124 3.47 -1.38 15.58
C ASP A 124 4.47 -0.37 16.16
N SER A 125 4.34 -0.10 17.45
CA SER A 125 5.30 0.69 18.21
C SER A 125 6.61 -0.09 18.32
N LEU A 126 7.74 0.63 18.20
CA LEU A 126 9.12 0.10 18.31
C LEU A 126 9.39 -0.66 19.63
N MET A 127 8.52 -0.52 20.63
CA MET A 127 8.63 -1.20 21.94
C MET A 127 8.03 -2.61 21.98
N SER A 128 7.34 -3.06 20.94
CA SER A 128 6.88 -4.45 20.88
C SER A 128 8.06 -5.34 20.48
N THR A 129 8.38 -6.32 21.31
CA THR A 129 9.39 -7.37 21.03
C THR A 129 9.06 -8.20 19.78
N LYS A 130 7.92 -7.95 19.14
CA LYS A 130 7.42 -8.57 17.90
C LYS A 130 7.46 -7.64 16.68
N GLY A 131 7.90 -6.39 16.83
CA GLY A 131 7.98 -5.43 15.73
C GLY A 131 9.03 -5.86 14.69
N VAL A 132 8.63 -5.94 13.42
CA VAL A 132 9.55 -6.18 12.30
C VAL A 132 10.44 -4.94 12.15
N GLN A 133 11.59 -4.93 12.82
CA GLN A 133 12.63 -3.95 12.57
C GLN A 133 13.16 -4.16 11.16
N GLN A 134 13.04 -3.11 10.36
CA GLN A 134 13.47 -3.17 8.97
C GLN A 134 14.95 -2.82 8.82
N LYS A 135 15.52 -3.05 7.63
CA LYS A 135 16.92 -2.73 7.33
C LYS A 135 17.22 -1.23 7.35
N SER A 136 16.20 -0.39 7.18
CA SER A 136 16.29 1.05 7.41
C SER A 136 16.44 1.42 8.89
N GLY A 137 16.03 0.54 9.82
CA GLY A 137 15.84 0.86 11.23
C GLY A 137 14.50 1.52 11.55
N HIS A 138 13.66 1.77 10.53
CA HIS A 138 12.33 2.36 10.69
C HIS A 138 11.27 1.30 10.98
N ARG A 139 10.11 1.76 11.47
CA ARG A 139 8.97 0.89 11.82
C ARG A 139 8.45 0.20 10.56
N GLY A 140 8.41 -1.13 10.58
CA GLY A 140 7.78 -1.89 9.50
C GLY A 140 6.27 -1.67 9.43
N VAL A 141 5.73 -1.83 8.21
CA VAL A 141 4.29 -1.98 7.98
C VAL A 141 4.01 -3.43 7.62
N PHE A 142 2.97 -3.99 8.22
CA PHE A 142 2.62 -5.41 8.07
C PHE A 142 1.10 -5.60 8.06
N LEU A 143 0.67 -6.82 7.77
CA LEU A 143 -0.74 -7.21 7.80
C LEU A 143 -1.12 -7.82 9.14
N SER A 144 -2.22 -7.36 9.73
CA SER A 144 -2.77 -7.87 10.99
C SER A 144 -4.17 -8.44 10.76
N ALA A 145 -4.50 -9.56 11.39
CA ALA A 145 -5.87 -10.09 11.40
C ALA A 145 -6.77 -9.41 12.46
N ASP A 146 -6.21 -8.54 13.30
CA ASP A 146 -6.93 -7.87 14.37
C ASP A 146 -7.53 -6.54 13.90
N ARG A 147 -8.79 -6.60 13.47
CA ARG A 147 -9.56 -5.42 13.00
C ARG A 147 -9.73 -4.36 14.08
N CYS A 148 -9.87 -4.75 15.36
CA CYS A 148 -10.19 -3.82 16.44
C CYS A 148 -8.96 -3.11 16.99
N ASN A 149 -7.77 -3.42 16.46
CA ASN A 149 -6.55 -2.81 16.91
C ASN A 149 -6.38 -1.41 16.33
N TYR A 150 -6.17 -0.42 17.20
CA TYR A 150 -5.84 0.95 16.79
C TYR A 150 -4.53 1.04 15.97
N ASN A 151 -3.68 -0.01 16.01
CA ASN A 151 -2.51 -0.16 15.12
C ASN A 151 -2.88 -0.32 13.62
N THR A 152 -4.15 -0.52 13.28
CA THR A 152 -4.62 -0.65 11.89
C THR A 152 -5.28 0.62 11.36
N HIS A 153 -5.34 1.67 12.18
CA HIS A 153 -6.02 2.91 11.84
C HIS A 153 -5.04 3.88 11.17
N TRP A 154 -5.47 4.42 10.03
CA TRP A 154 -4.76 5.41 9.25
C TRP A 154 -5.67 6.60 8.97
N VAL A 155 -5.09 7.74 8.63
CA VAL A 155 -5.82 8.93 8.18
C VAL A 155 -5.15 9.49 6.94
N PHE A 156 -5.96 10.09 6.07
CA PHE A 156 -5.45 10.90 4.96
C PHE A 156 -5.21 12.33 5.43
N GLN A 157 -4.09 12.90 5.01
CA GLN A 157 -3.75 14.30 5.19
C GLN A 157 -3.31 14.92 3.86
N HIS A 158 -3.54 16.22 3.73
CA HIS A 158 -3.04 16.98 2.59
C HIS A 158 -1.50 17.01 2.58
N VAL A 159 -0.89 16.98 1.39
CA VAL A 159 0.58 16.97 1.25
C VAL A 159 1.23 18.21 1.83
N ASP A 160 0.65 19.37 1.55
CA ASP A 160 1.08 20.64 2.14
C ASP A 160 0.58 20.74 3.59
N PRO A 161 1.50 20.82 4.58
CA PRO A 161 1.14 20.92 5.99
C PRO A 161 0.41 22.22 6.36
N GLN A 162 0.57 23.30 5.59
CA GLN A 162 -0.02 24.62 5.91
C GLN A 162 -1.53 24.66 5.70
N ILE A 163 -2.07 23.79 4.84
CA ILE A 163 -3.50 23.79 4.49
C ILE A 163 -4.25 22.56 5.01
N ARG A 164 -3.64 21.76 5.89
CA ARG A 164 -4.25 20.50 6.38
C ARG A 164 -5.52 20.74 7.18
N LEU A 165 -5.58 21.84 7.94
CA LEU A 165 -6.72 22.18 8.78
C LEU A 165 -7.93 22.60 7.92
N GLU A 166 -7.68 23.38 6.88
CA GLU A 166 -8.66 23.88 5.92
C GLU A 166 -9.27 22.75 5.08
N PHE A 167 -8.49 21.70 4.81
CA PHE A 167 -8.93 20.53 4.07
C PHE A 167 -9.55 19.44 4.95
N GLU A 168 -9.52 19.57 6.28
CA GLU A 168 -10.14 18.59 7.18
C GLU A 168 -11.64 18.44 6.88
N GLY A 169 -12.12 17.21 6.82
CA GLY A 169 -13.50 16.90 6.43
C GLY A 169 -13.81 17.04 4.93
N GLN A 170 -12.89 17.56 4.11
CA GLN A 170 -13.06 17.59 2.65
C GLN A 170 -12.82 16.20 2.04
N PRO A 171 -13.52 15.84 0.95
CA PRO A 171 -13.36 14.54 0.30
C PRO A 171 -11.97 14.37 -0.31
N VAL A 172 -11.38 13.19 -0.15
CA VAL A 172 -10.04 12.87 -0.65
C VAL A 172 -10.09 12.59 -2.15
N PRO A 173 -9.36 13.32 -3.00
CA PRO A 173 -9.31 13.08 -4.43
C PRO A 173 -8.50 11.82 -4.77
N VAL A 174 -8.96 11.06 -5.77
CA VAL A 174 -8.20 9.91 -6.29
C VAL A 174 -7.07 10.37 -7.22
N ASN A 175 -6.05 9.53 -7.38
CA ASN A 175 -4.88 9.74 -8.26
C ASN A 175 -4.07 11.02 -7.97
N THR A 176 -4.28 11.63 -6.81
CA THR A 176 -3.55 12.82 -6.35
C THR A 176 -2.68 12.42 -5.16
N PRO A 177 -1.45 12.95 -5.03
CA PRO A 177 -0.61 12.68 -3.87
C PRO A 177 -1.30 13.11 -2.57
N VAL A 178 -1.23 12.24 -1.56
CA VAL A 178 -1.68 12.45 -0.19
C VAL A 178 -0.66 11.89 0.79
N ILE A 179 -0.75 12.30 2.05
CA ILE A 179 -0.01 11.68 3.15
C ILE A 179 -0.94 10.69 3.84
N ILE A 180 -0.50 9.44 3.97
CA ILE A 180 -1.23 8.41 4.71
C ILE A 180 -0.54 8.26 6.05
N ARG A 181 -1.18 8.71 7.13
CA ARG A 181 -0.58 8.73 8.47
C ARG A 181 -1.20 7.71 9.39
N HIS A 182 -0.36 6.97 10.11
CA HIS A 182 -0.81 6.03 11.12
C HIS A 182 -1.31 6.77 12.36
N CYS A 183 -2.54 6.50 12.78
CA CYS A 183 -3.22 7.27 13.82
C CYS A 183 -2.53 7.18 15.18
N LYS A 184 -1.94 6.02 15.52
CA LYS A 184 -1.35 5.80 16.85
C LYS A 184 0.03 6.43 17.00
N THR A 185 0.88 6.30 15.99
CA THR A 185 2.30 6.72 16.07
C THR A 185 2.54 8.08 15.42
N ASN A 186 1.52 8.65 14.76
CA ASN A 186 1.62 9.90 14.04
C ASN A 186 2.72 9.87 12.94
N SER A 187 3.06 8.67 12.45
CA SER A 187 4.07 8.46 11.40
C SER A 187 3.42 8.16 10.06
N ALA A 188 3.95 8.76 9.00
CA ALA A 188 3.47 8.59 7.64
C ALA A 188 3.96 7.27 7.03
N LEU A 189 3.17 6.69 6.14
CA LEU A 189 3.60 5.62 5.26
C LEU A 189 4.74 6.15 4.38
N ALA A 190 5.82 5.39 4.26
CA ALA A 190 7.01 5.77 3.52
C ALA A 190 7.52 4.63 2.64
N ILE A 191 8.01 4.97 1.45
CA ILE A 191 8.81 4.07 0.63
C ILE A 191 10.29 4.41 0.83
N GLU A 192 11.03 3.52 1.47
CA GLU A 192 12.45 3.71 1.69
C GLU A 192 13.25 3.52 0.40
N HIS A 193 14.39 4.20 0.29
CA HIS A 193 15.28 4.07 -0.87
C HIS A 193 16.05 2.76 -0.91
N LYS A 194 16.23 2.12 0.25
CA LYS A 194 16.90 0.83 0.35
C LYS A 194 16.02 -0.24 -0.31
N LYS A 195 16.59 -0.90 -1.33
CA LYS A 195 15.99 -2.06 -1.99
C LYS A 195 16.75 -3.33 -1.64
N SER A 196 16.04 -4.45 -1.60
CA SER A 196 16.62 -5.78 -1.53
C SER A 196 16.03 -6.68 -2.60
N TRP A 197 16.74 -7.76 -2.92
CA TRP A 197 16.17 -8.80 -3.76
C TRP A 197 15.01 -9.47 -3.03
N GLY A 198 13.83 -9.43 -3.63
CA GLY A 198 12.69 -10.25 -3.23
C GLY A 198 12.52 -11.42 -4.19
N LEU A 199 11.43 -12.16 -4.00
CA LEU A 199 11.16 -13.36 -4.79
C LEU A 199 10.85 -13.06 -6.27
N LEU A 200 10.15 -11.95 -6.53
CA LEU A 200 9.68 -11.59 -7.88
C LEU A 200 10.51 -10.48 -8.52
N ASP A 201 10.84 -9.43 -7.76
CA ASP A 201 11.65 -8.31 -8.22
C ASP A 201 12.44 -7.68 -7.07
N PHE A 202 13.08 -6.53 -7.36
CA PHE A 202 13.62 -5.68 -6.32
C PHE A 202 12.50 -5.09 -5.46
N GLU A 203 12.51 -5.48 -4.19
CA GLU A 203 11.58 -4.99 -3.20
C GLU A 203 12.18 -3.80 -2.45
N TYR A 204 11.46 -2.68 -2.47
CA TYR A 204 11.68 -1.51 -1.65
C TYR A 204 11.04 -1.73 -0.29
N GLU A 205 11.67 -1.22 0.75
CA GLU A 205 11.13 -1.34 2.08
C GLU A 205 9.98 -0.32 2.29
N VAL A 206 8.86 -0.78 2.85
CA VAL A 206 7.74 0.08 3.26
C VAL A 206 7.77 0.25 4.76
N SER A 207 7.84 1.49 5.20
CA SER A 207 7.96 1.83 6.61
C SER A 207 6.88 2.83 7.05
N SER A 208 6.75 3.00 8.37
CA SER A 208 6.01 4.10 8.97
C SER A 208 7.01 5.09 9.60
N CYS A 209 7.38 6.10 8.81
CA CYS A 209 8.39 7.10 9.16
C CYS A 209 8.03 8.47 8.56
N ASN A 210 8.35 9.56 9.26
CA ASN A 210 8.19 10.92 8.76
C ASN A 210 9.52 11.39 8.18
N HIS A 211 9.68 11.29 6.86
CA HIS A 211 10.83 11.85 6.16
C HIS A 211 10.54 13.30 5.82
N LEU A 212 11.19 14.21 6.53
CA LEU A 212 10.93 15.64 6.42
C LEU A 212 12.02 16.33 5.59
N ASP A 213 11.63 17.34 4.83
CA ASP A 213 12.55 18.25 4.17
C ASP A 213 13.01 19.38 5.11
N GLY A 214 13.82 20.30 4.58
CA GLY A 214 14.34 21.45 5.34
C GLY A 214 13.25 22.38 5.88
N HIS A 215 12.03 22.33 5.36
CA HIS A 215 10.87 23.10 5.82
C HIS A 215 9.96 22.30 6.75
N ARG A 216 10.41 21.12 7.20
CA ARG A 216 9.65 20.18 8.04
C ARG A 216 8.38 19.65 7.37
N ALA A 217 8.29 19.71 6.05
CA ALA A 217 7.23 19.09 5.28
C ALA A 217 7.64 17.68 4.86
N GLU A 218 6.69 16.76 4.77
CA GLU A 218 6.94 15.40 4.31
C GLU A 218 7.44 15.40 2.85
N ASN A 219 8.53 14.68 2.60
CA ASN A 219 9.16 14.61 1.30
C ASN A 219 8.40 13.67 0.34
N ASP A 220 8.99 13.43 -0.84
CA ASP A 220 8.39 12.60 -1.87
C ASP A 220 8.24 11.11 -1.50
N THR A 221 9.01 10.59 -0.53
CA THR A 221 8.89 9.17 -0.11
C THR A 221 7.63 8.91 0.71
N ASN A 222 7.09 9.96 1.33
CA ASN A 222 5.83 9.92 2.09
C ASN A 222 4.60 10.28 1.27
N GLN A 223 4.78 10.73 0.03
CA GLN A 223 3.67 11.10 -0.85
C GLN A 223 3.16 9.87 -1.60
N ILE A 224 1.89 9.53 -1.37
CA ILE A 224 1.24 8.34 -1.94
C ILE A 224 0.02 8.77 -2.75
N CYS A 225 -0.10 8.29 -3.97
CA CYS A 225 -1.32 8.39 -4.77
C CYS A 225 -2.21 7.17 -4.53
N VAL A 226 -3.49 7.42 -4.24
CA VAL A 226 -4.51 6.38 -4.12
C VAL A 226 -5.20 6.19 -5.47
N CYS A 227 -5.01 5.04 -6.09
CA CYS A 227 -5.49 4.77 -7.45
C CYS A 227 -6.64 3.76 -7.44
N THR A 228 -7.83 4.12 -7.92
CA THR A 228 -9.04 3.25 -7.95
C THR A 228 -9.23 2.48 -9.25
N ASN A 229 -8.67 2.96 -10.37
CA ASN A 229 -8.80 2.32 -11.69
C ASN A 229 -7.69 1.31 -11.92
N LEU A 230 -7.66 0.29 -11.07
CA LEU A 230 -6.71 -0.79 -11.20
C LEU A 230 -7.26 -1.82 -12.19
N ASP A 231 -6.68 -1.90 -13.38
CA ASP A 231 -6.82 -3.08 -14.24
C ASP A 231 -6.00 -4.21 -13.61
N VAL A 232 -6.59 -4.87 -12.61
CA VAL A 232 -5.98 -6.03 -11.94
C VAL A 232 -5.85 -7.14 -12.97
N CYS A 233 -4.62 -7.46 -13.36
CA CYS A 233 -4.38 -8.23 -14.57
C CYS A 233 -3.92 -9.67 -14.32
N GLU A 234 -3.76 -10.12 -13.08
CA GLU A 234 -3.13 -11.42 -12.80
C GLU A 234 -3.87 -12.16 -11.69
N SER A 235 -4.26 -13.40 -12.00
CA SER A 235 -4.83 -14.34 -11.03
C SER A 235 -3.74 -14.85 -10.09
N LEU A 236 -4.10 -15.37 -8.92
CA LEU A 236 -3.10 -15.94 -8.00
C LEU A 236 -2.30 -17.10 -8.61
N SER A 237 -2.90 -17.85 -9.53
CA SER A 237 -2.22 -18.86 -10.32
C SER A 237 -1.09 -18.27 -11.18
N ASP A 238 -1.30 -17.08 -11.75
CA ASP A 238 -0.29 -16.42 -12.59
C ASP A 238 0.89 -15.95 -11.73
N VAL A 239 0.61 -15.31 -10.59
CA VAL A 239 1.64 -14.87 -9.63
C VAL A 239 2.47 -16.06 -9.11
N LYS A 240 1.81 -17.19 -8.81
CA LYS A 240 2.50 -18.42 -8.39
C LYS A 240 3.34 -19.02 -9.53
N SER A 241 2.80 -19.07 -10.74
CA SER A 241 3.51 -19.58 -11.92
C SER A 241 4.79 -18.78 -12.19
N ASP A 242 4.71 -17.46 -12.09
CA ASP A 242 5.85 -16.59 -12.35
C ASP A 242 6.91 -16.66 -11.24
N ALA A 243 6.49 -16.77 -9.97
CA ALA A 243 7.40 -17.07 -8.86
C ALA A 243 8.13 -18.41 -9.06
N GLU A 244 7.41 -19.48 -9.45
CA GLU A 244 7.99 -20.80 -9.69
C GLU A 244 8.98 -20.80 -10.87
N LYS A 245 8.69 -20.07 -11.96
CA LYS A 245 9.60 -19.93 -13.10
C LYS A 245 10.88 -19.20 -12.69
N LEU A 246 10.77 -18.10 -11.95
CA LEU A 246 11.93 -17.32 -11.48
C LEU A 246 12.85 -18.17 -10.60
N LEU A 247 12.28 -18.92 -9.63
CA LEU A 247 13.07 -19.81 -8.77
C LEU A 247 13.83 -20.88 -9.57
N LYS A 248 13.17 -21.52 -10.55
CA LYS A 248 13.82 -22.54 -11.40
C LYS A 248 14.99 -21.96 -12.20
N THR A 249 14.88 -20.70 -12.61
CA THR A 249 15.92 -20.00 -13.40
C THR A 249 17.11 -19.58 -12.53
N MET A 250 16.91 -19.35 -11.22
CA MET A 250 18.00 -19.02 -10.29
C MET A 250 18.72 -20.28 -9.73
N SER A 251 18.12 -21.46 -9.88
CA SER A 251 18.71 -22.75 -9.43
C SER A 251 19.59 -23.45 -10.49
N THR A 252 19.72 -22.87 -11.67
CA THR A 252 20.56 -23.33 -12.79
C THR A 252 21.73 -22.40 -13.01
#